data_AF-A0A8T5QLF5-F1
#
_entry.id   AF-A0A8T5QLF5-F1
#
_cell.length_a   1.000
_cell.length_b   1.000
_cell.length_c   1.000
_cell.angle_alpha   90.00
_cell.angle_beta   90.00
_cell.angle_gamma   90.00
#
_symmetry.space_group_name_H-M   'P 1'
#
loop_
_entity.id
_entity.type
_entity.pdbx_description
1 polymer ?
#
loop_
_entity_poly.entity_id
_entity_poly.type
_entity_poly.pdbx_seq_one_letter_code
_entity_poly.pdbx_strand_id
1 'polypeptide(L)' 'MKTRCEVYSRVVGYLRPVDQWNDGKQEEFKERCYFETE' A
#
# COMPACT_ATOMS: atom_id res chain seq x y z
N MET A 1 7.94 -21.40 14.44
CA MET A 1 7.68 -21.19 13.00
C MET A 1 6.89 -19.90 12.87
N LYS A 2 7.39 -18.90 12.12
CA LYS A 2 6.67 -17.62 11.90
C LYS A 2 5.95 -17.70 10.55
N THR A 3 4.64 -17.48 10.56
CA THR A 3 3.83 -17.34 9.33
C THR A 3 3.95 -15.91 8.83
N ARG A 4 4.06 -15.72 7.51
CA ARG A 4 4.08 -14.40 6.90
C ARG A 4 2.68 -13.78 7.01
N CYS A 5 2.61 -12.53 7.46
CA CYS A 5 1.36 -11.77 7.45
C CYS A 5 1.10 -11.21 6.05
N GLU A 6 -0.13 -11.35 5.57
CA GLU A 6 -0.60 -10.66 4.37
C GLU A 6 -0.91 -9.20 4.72
N VAL A 7 -0.32 -8.28 3.98
CA VAL A 7 -0.49 -6.84 4.22
C VAL A 7 -1.37 -6.27 3.11
N TYR A 8 -2.44 -5.59 3.49
CA TYR A 8 -3.38 -4.96 2.56
C TYR A 8 -3.32 -3.45 2.70
N SER A 9 -3.52 -2.75 1.58
CA SER A 9 -3.65 -1.29 1.56
C SER A 9 -4.71 -0.84 0.55
N ARG A 10 -5.28 0.34 0.80
CA ARG A 10 -6.33 0.95 -0.04
C ARG A 10 -5.69 1.71 -1.19
N VAL A 11 -6.04 1.32 -2.42
CA VAL A 11 -5.47 1.91 -3.65
C VAL A 11 -6.43 2.92 -4.28
N VAL A 12 -7.46 2.44 -4.99
CA VAL A 12 -8.49 3.24 -5.70
C VAL A 12 -9.89 2.83 -5.26
N GLY A 13 -10.16 2.93 -3.95
CA GLY A 13 -11.47 2.65 -3.37
C GLY A 13 -11.66 1.23 -2.82
N TYR A 14 -10.73 0.30 -3.05
CA TYR A 14 -10.76 -1.06 -2.48
C TYR A 14 -9.40 -1.47 -1.90
N LEU A 15 -9.41 -2.52 -1.07
CA LEU A 15 -8.21 -3.11 -0.47
C LEU A 15 -7.57 -4.12 -1.43
N ARG A 16 -6.26 -4.00 -1.64
CA ARG A 16 -5.46 -4.94 -2.43
C ARG A 16 -4.24 -5.39 -1.61
N PRO A 17 -3.83 -6.67 -1.70
CA PRO A 17 -2.56 -7.12 -1.13
C PRO A 17 -1.39 -6.27 -1.68
N VAL A 18 -0.52 -5.80 -0.79
CA VAL A 18 0.61 -4.93 -1.13
C VAL A 18 1.65 -5.67 -1.96
N ASP A 19 1.79 -6.98 -1.76
CA ASP A 19 2.68 -7.84 -2.54
C ASP A 19 2.24 -8.05 -4.00
N GLN A 20 1.00 -7.69 -4.35
CA GLN A 20 0.45 -7.76 -5.70
C GLN A 20 0.45 -6.41 -6.44
N TRP A 21 1.21 -5.43 -5.96
CA TRP A 21 1.33 -4.12 -6.61
C TRP A 21 2.29 -4.20 -7.79
N ASN A 22 1.92 -3.57 -8.91
CA ASN A 22 2.85 -3.37 -10.02
C ASN A 22 3.78 -2.18 -9.72
N ASP A 23 4.82 -2.02 -10.53
CA ASP A 23 5.84 -0.98 -10.32
C ASP A 23 5.23 0.43 -10.31
N GLY A 24 4.28 0.71 -11.21
CA GLY A 24 3.59 2.00 -11.25
C GLY A 24 2.84 2.33 -9.95
N LYS A 25 2.13 1.37 -9.36
CA LYS A 25 1.44 1.58 -8.06
C LYS A 25 2.40 1.73 -6.89
N GLN A 26 3.58 1.12 -6.96
CA GLN A 26 4.62 1.34 -5.96
C GLN A 26 5.17 2.77 -6.05
N GLU A 27 5.44 3.28 -7.26
CA GLU A 27 5.89 4.67 -7.46
C GLU A 27 4.80 5.67 -7.06
N GLU A 28 3.55 5.48 -7.51
CA GLU A 28 2.42 6.32 -7.09
C GLU A 28 2.27 6.37 -5.55
N PHE A 29 2.51 5.25 -4.86
CA PHE A 29 2.44 5.21 -3.40
C PHE A 29 3.58 5.96 -2.73
N LYS A 30 4.81 5.91 -3.28
CA LYS A 30 5.96 6.67 -2.78
C LYS A 30 5.77 8.18 -2.91
N GLU A 31 5.02 8.61 -3.93
CA GLU A 31 4.69 10.02 -4.16
C GLU A 31 3.53 10.54 -3.27
N ARG A 32 2.86 9.67 -2.49
CA ARG A 32 1.77 10.11 -1.60
C ARG A 32 2.32 10.95 -0.45
N CYS A 33 1.75 12.14 -0.28
CA CYS A 33 1.94 12.96 0.91
C CYS A 33 0.81 12.72 1.92
N TYR A 34 1.17 12.55 3.19
CA TYR A 34 0.21 12.51 4.29
C TYR A 34 -0.09 13.94 4.74
N PHE A 35 -1.33 14.18 5.16
CA PHE A 35 -1.66 15.42 5.85
C PHE A 35 -1.04 15.35 7.25
N GLU A 36 -0.20 16.31 7.60
CA GLU A 36 0.21 16.53 8.97
C GLU A 36 -0.94 17.24 9.70
N THR A 37 -1.43 16.64 10.78
CA THR A 37 -2.40 17.28 11.68
C THR A 37 -1.64 18.02 12.77
N GLU A 38 -2.08 19.23 13.13
CA GLU A 38 -1.61 19.96 14.33
C GLU A 38 -2.00 19.25 15.64
#